data_AF-A0A1G3LJH6-F1
#
_entry.id   AF-A0A1G3LJH6-F1
#
_cell.length_a   1.000
_cell.length_b   1.000
_cell.length_c   1.000
_cell.angle_alpha   90.00
_cell.angle_beta   90.00
_cell.angle_gamma   90.00
#
_symmetry.space_group_name_H-M   'P 1'
#
loop_
_entity.id
_entity.type
_entity.pdbx_description
1 polymer ?
#
loop_
_entity_poly.entity_id
_entity_poly.type
_entity_poly.pdbx_seq_one_letter_code
_entity_poly.pdbx_strand_id
1 'polypeptide(L)' 'MKISVNGKEIEAKYHIYTFDDLVRLADKDVNGPAPTITYRTPKSAGGTLVRGDLILASEGTVFNVQVTGQG' A
#
# COMPACT_ATOMS: atom_id res chain seq x y z
N MET A 1 -6.36 -4.73 -12.86
CA MET A 1 -5.02 -4.16 -13.16
C MET A 1 -3.98 -4.79 -12.24
N LYS A 2 -2.68 -4.72 -12.54
CA LYS A 2 -1.65 -5.27 -11.64
C LYS A 2 -1.00 -4.19 -10.81
N ILE A 3 -0.97 -4.38 -9.49
CA ILE A 3 -0.21 -3.57 -8.53
C ILE A 3 0.74 -4.47 -7.76
N SER A 4 1.77 -3.90 -7.14
CA SER A 4 2.66 -4.63 -6.23
C SER A 4 2.51 -4.11 -4.82
N VAL A 5 2.35 -4.99 -3.83
CA VAL A 5 2.33 -4.65 -2.40
C VAL A 5 3.42 -5.49 -1.71
N ASN A 6 4.42 -4.84 -1.12
CA ASN A 6 5.60 -5.49 -0.53
C ASN A 6 6.28 -6.51 -1.48
N GLY A 7 6.37 -6.16 -2.76
CA GLY A 7 6.97 -7.02 -3.80
C GLY A 7 6.06 -8.12 -4.33
N LYS A 8 4.88 -8.33 -3.74
CA LYS A 8 3.88 -9.29 -4.25
C LYS A 8 2.97 -8.64 -5.28
N GLU A 9 2.89 -9.21 -6.48
CA GLU A 9 1.91 -8.78 -7.47
C GLU A 9 0.49 -9.21 -7.07
N ILE A 10 -0.43 -8.25 -7.16
CA ILE A 10 -1.84 -8.43 -6.83
C ILE A 10 -2.66 -7.95 -8.02
N GLU A 11 -3.61 -8.77 -8.44
CA GLU A 11 -4.64 -8.34 -9.38
C GLU A 11 -5.65 -7.45 -8.65
N ALA A 12 -5.46 -6.14 -8.83
CA ALA A 12 -6.30 -5.10 -8.27
C ALA A 12 -7.67 -5.07 -8.97
N LYS A 13 -8.71 -5.25 -8.16
CA LYS A 13 -10.13 -5.14 -8.55
C LYS A 13 -10.63 -3.70 -8.61
N TYR A 14 -9.98 -2.80 -7.88
CA TYR A 14 -10.39 -1.40 -7.74
C TYR A 14 -9.22 -0.48 -8.07
N HIS A 15 -9.54 0.77 -8.41
CA HIS A 15 -8.55 1.81 -8.67
C HIS A 15 -8.21 2.66 -7.46
N ILE A 16 -9.06 2.66 -6.45
CA ILE A 16 -8.84 3.42 -5.23
C ILE A 16 -8.54 2.43 -4.12
N TYR A 17 -7.48 2.71 -3.38
CA TYR A 17 -7.08 1.96 -2.19
C TYR A 17 -6.99 2.89 -1.01
N THR A 18 -7.56 2.48 0.12
CA THR A 18 -7.30 3.17 1.39
C THR A 18 -6.01 2.66 2.01
N PHE A 19 -5.48 3.42 2.97
CA PHE A 19 -4.39 2.96 3.82
C PHE A 19 -4.68 1.55 4.39
N ASP A 20 -5.85 1.34 5.02
CA ASP A 20 -6.18 0.07 5.66
C ASP A 20 -6.36 -1.09 4.66
N ASP A 21 -6.79 -0.83 3.42
CA ASP A 21 -6.82 -1.85 2.36
C ASP A 21 -5.40 -2.34 2.04
N LEU A 22 -4.45 -1.42 1.87
CA LEU A 22 -3.06 -1.74 1.56
C LEU A 22 -2.38 -2.49 2.71
N VAL A 23 -2.69 -2.12 3.95
CA VAL A 23 -2.25 -2.88 5.13
C VAL A 23 -2.76 -4.31 5.06
N ARG A 24 -4.07 -4.51 4.87
CA ARG A 24 -4.68 -5.86 4.79
C ARG A 24 -4.14 -6.70 3.62
N LEU A 25 -3.75 -6.06 2.52
CA LEU A 25 -3.13 -6.73 1.37
C LEU A 25 -1.69 -7.14 1.65
N ALA A 26 -0.94 -6.34 2.41
CA ALA A 26 0.43 -6.63 2.81
C ALA A 26 0.50 -7.72 3.88
N ASP A 27 -0.34 -7.60 4.92
CA ASP A 27 -0.41 -8.55 6.04
C ASP A 27 -1.80 -8.46 6.70
N LYS A 28 -2.38 -9.63 7.02
CA LYS A 28 -3.72 -9.71 7.64
C LYS A 28 -3.68 -9.49 9.15
N ASP A 29 -2.49 -9.56 9.77
CA ASP A 29 -2.30 -9.60 11.21
C ASP A 29 -1.56 -8.36 11.74
N VAL A 30 -1.74 -7.20 11.09
CA VAL A 30 -1.20 -5.92 11.59
C VAL A 30 -2.01 -5.43 12.80
N ASN A 31 -1.85 -6.14 13.92
CA ASN A 31 -2.28 -5.73 15.25
C ASN A 31 -1.08 -5.08 15.94
N GLY A 32 -0.89 -3.77 15.70
CA GLY A 32 0.29 -3.06 16.17
C GLY A 32 0.23 -1.57 15.83
N PRO A 33 1.34 -0.83 16.01
CA PRO A 33 1.43 0.56 15.58
C PRO A 33 1.08 0.69 14.09
N ALA A 34 0.47 1.81 13.72
CA ALA A 34 0.09 2.05 12.34
C ALA A 34 1.35 1.97 11.44
N PRO A 35 1.34 1.15 10.38
CA PRO A 35 2.49 1.04 9.49
C PRO A 35 2.72 2.34 8.73
N THR A 36 3.93 2.52 8.22
CA THR A 36 4.21 3.54 7.21
C THR A 36 4.03 2.90 5.84
N ILE A 37 3.25 3.54 4.96
CA ILE A 37 3.09 3.07 3.58
C ILE A 37 3.74 4.09 2.67
N THR A 38 4.73 3.67 1.91
CA THR A 38 5.24 4.45 0.78
C THR A 38 4.70 3.85 -0.51
N TYR A 39 4.47 4.70 -1.50
CA TYR A 39 4.00 4.26 -2.80
C TYR A 39 4.72 5.00 -3.90
N ARG A 40 4.75 4.38 -5.09
CA ARG A 40 5.13 5.04 -6.34
C ARG A 40 4.18 4.59 -7.44
N THR A 41 3.82 5.52 -8.31
CA THR A 41 3.03 5.20 -9.52
C THR A 41 3.92 5.42 -10.75
N PRO A 42 3.64 4.79 -11.90
CA PRO A 42 4.43 5.06 -13.12
C PRO A 42 4.40 6.53 -13.58
N LYS A 43 3.41 7.31 -13.11
CA LYS A 43 3.19 8.70 -13.52
C LYS A 43 3.61 9.74 -12.46
N SER A 44 4.06 9.31 -11.28
CA SER A 44 4.42 10.20 -10.18
C SER A 44 5.57 9.63 -9.37
N ALA A 45 6.42 10.51 -8.83
CA ALA A 45 7.53 10.12 -7.96
C ALA A 45 7.10 9.32 -6.72
N GLY A 46 5.81 9.37 -6.36
CA GLY A 46 5.26 8.67 -5.23
C GLY A 46 5.09 9.55 -4.00
N GLY A 47 4.81 8.92 -2.87
CA GLY A 47 4.58 9.59 -1.60
C GLY A 47 4.45 8.63 -0.44
N THR A 48 4.10 9.18 0.73
CA THR A 48 3.76 8.42 1.93
C THR A 48 2.26 8.55 2.18
N LEU A 49 1.60 7.45 2.50
CA LEU A 49 0.22 7.42 2.94
C LEU A 49 0.16 7.29 4.45
N VAL A 50 -0.73 8.06 5.07
CA VAL A 50 -1.09 7.92 6.47
C VAL A 50 -2.52 7.37 6.61
N ARG A 51 -2.88 6.90 7.80
CA ARG A 51 -4.22 6.37 8.05
C ARG A 51 -5.29 7.43 7.73
N GLY A 52 -6.29 7.03 6.95
CA GLY A 52 -7.35 7.91 6.44
C GLY A 52 -7.12 8.38 5.01
N ASP A 53 -5.90 8.25 4.48
CA ASP A 53 -5.63 8.56 3.09
C ASP A 53 -6.23 7.53 2.14
N LEU A 54 -6.53 8.02 0.94
CA LEU A 54 -6.92 7.23 -0.21
C LEU A 54 -6.01 7.58 -1.39
N ILE A 55 -5.70 6.57 -2.20
CA ILE A 55 -4.84 6.74 -3.37
C ILE A 55 -5.48 6.12 -4.59
N LEU A 56 -5.40 6.82 -5.73
CA LEU A 56 -5.67 6.23 -7.03
C LEU A 56 -4.44 5.43 -7.49
N ALA A 57 -4.54 4.12 -7.43
CA ALA A 57 -3.58 3.21 -8.04
C ALA A 57 -3.85 3.09 -9.55
N SER A 58 -2.78 2.97 -10.30
CA SER A 58 -2.79 2.52 -11.70
C SER A 58 -1.98 1.24 -11.86
N GLU A 59 -2.06 0.61 -13.03
CA GLU A 59 -1.18 -0.50 -13.36
C GLU A 59 0.29 -0.14 -13.12
N GLY A 60 1.04 -1.06 -12.51
CA GLY A 60 2.44 -0.86 -12.15
C GLY A 60 2.67 -0.02 -10.90
N THR A 61 1.61 0.36 -10.17
CA THR A 61 1.78 1.01 -8.85
C THR A 61 2.40 0.04 -7.87
N VAL A 62 3.38 0.52 -7.11
CA VAL A 62 4.08 -0.26 -6.09
C VAL A 62 3.85 0.40 -4.73
N PHE A 63 3.42 -0.40 -3.76
CA PHE A 63 3.22 -0.05 -2.38
C PHE A 63 4.22 -0.82 -1.51
N ASN A 64 4.88 -0.11 -0.60
CA ASN A 64 5.72 -0.71 0.44
C ASN A 64 5.13 -0.33 1.80
N VAL A 65 4.65 -1.34 2.52
CA VAL A 65 4.06 -1.25 3.85
C VAL A 65 5.12 -1.71 4.85
N GLN A 66 5.60 -0.81 5.70
CA GLN A 66 6.58 -1.07 6.74
C GLN A 66 5.94 -0.91 8.13
N VAL A 67 5.95 -1.97 8.94
CA VAL A 67 5.48 -1.91 10.34
C VAL A 67 6.67 -1.53 11.21
N THR A 68 6.71 -0.28 11.69
CA THR A 68 7.71 0.16 12.67
C THR A 68 7.29 -0.33 14.06
N GLY A 69 7.78 -1.50 14.49
CA GLY A 69 7.46 -1.99 15.84
C GLY A 69 7.69 -3.47 16.17
N GLN A 70 8.41 -4.24 15.36
CA GLN A 70 8.92 -5.55 15.81
C GLN A 70 10.41 -5.43 16.11
N GLY A 71 10.71 -4.98 17.33
CA GLY A 71 12.04 -4.97 17.94
C GLY A 71 11.89 -5.29 19.42
#